data_AF-A0A2G5E568-F1
#
_entry.id   AF-A0A2G5E568-F1
#
_cell.length_a   1.000
_cell.length_b   1.000
_cell.length_c   1.000
_cell.angle_alpha   90.00
_cell.angle_beta   90.00
_cell.angle_gamma   90.00
#
_symmetry.space_group_name_H-M   'P 1'
#
loop_
_entity.id
_entity.type
_entity.pdbx_description
1 polymer ?
#
loop_
_entity_poly.entity_id
_entity_poly.type
_entity_poly.pdbx_seq_one_letter_code
_entity_poly.pdbx_strand_id
1 'polypeptide(L)'
;MAKYSVRIEADKSLYPVLLSNGNLIEQGELEGGKHYVLWEDPFKKPCYLFALVAGQLESRDDKFVTRSGREVALRIWTPAQDLPKTVHAMYSLKAAMKWDEDVFGLEYDLDLFNIVAVPDFNMGAMENKSLNIFNSKLVLASPETASDADYAAILGVIGHEYFHNWTGNRLVLLFFLRFCYIRVQNLYTAKILFLHILLHFYALMH
;
A
#
# COMPACT_ATOMS: atom_id res chain seq x y z
N MET A 1 -16.05 -1.99 16.12
CA MET A 1 -15.68 -2.24 14.71
C MET A 1 -16.90 -2.04 13.84
N ALA A 2 -16.76 -1.39 12.69
CA ALA A 2 -17.88 -1.07 11.79
C ALA A 2 -17.47 -1.30 10.32
N LYS A 3 -18.46 -1.50 9.44
CA LYS A 3 -18.26 -1.38 7.99
C LYS A 3 -18.33 0.10 7.61
N TYR A 4 -17.58 0.50 6.60
CA TYR A 4 -17.51 1.90 6.17
C TYR A 4 -17.90 1.99 4.69
N SER A 5 -18.88 2.86 4.41
CA SER A 5 -19.19 3.35 3.08
C SER A 5 -18.91 4.84 3.08
N VAL A 6 -18.00 5.29 2.22
CA VAL A 6 -17.40 6.63 2.26
C VAL A 6 -17.66 7.32 0.94
N ARG A 7 -18.54 8.33 0.96
CA ARG A 7 -18.75 9.23 -0.16
C ARG A 7 -17.87 10.46 0.02
N ILE A 8 -17.11 10.81 -1.02
CA ILE A 8 -16.25 11.98 -1.03
C ILE A 8 -16.70 12.86 -2.19
N GLU A 9 -16.89 14.15 -1.93
CA GLU A 9 -17.21 15.15 -2.95
C GLU A 9 -16.20 16.29 -2.85
N ALA A 10 -15.66 16.71 -3.99
CA ALA A 10 -14.65 17.76 -4.02
C ALA A 10 -14.71 18.55 -5.33
N ASP A 11 -14.06 19.71 -5.33
CA ASP A 11 -13.78 20.45 -6.58
C ASP A 11 -12.80 19.64 -7.43
N LYS A 12 -13.21 19.29 -8.65
CA LYS A 12 -12.43 18.41 -9.53
C LYS A 12 -11.15 19.08 -10.03
N SER A 13 -11.12 20.41 -10.10
CA SER A 13 -9.92 21.16 -10.52
C SER A 13 -8.86 21.19 -9.43
N LEU A 14 -9.24 21.11 -8.16
CA LEU A 14 -8.32 21.10 -7.03
C LEU A 14 -7.95 19.69 -6.57
N TYR A 15 -8.91 18.76 -6.63
CA TYR A 15 -8.78 17.40 -6.10
C TYR A 15 -9.28 16.35 -7.10
N PRO A 16 -8.63 16.19 -8.27
CA PRO A 16 -9.09 15.26 -9.29
C PRO A 16 -9.02 13.79 -8.88
N VAL A 17 -8.26 13.45 -7.83
CA VAL A 17 -8.15 12.09 -7.29
C VAL A 17 -8.75 12.07 -5.89
N LEU A 18 -9.72 11.18 -5.65
CA LEU A 18 -10.39 10.95 -4.37
C LEU A 18 -10.36 9.46 -4.02
N LEU A 19 -9.71 9.10 -2.91
CA LEU A 19 -9.48 7.71 -2.49
C LEU A 19 -9.96 7.49 -1.05
N SER A 20 -10.49 6.30 -0.78
CA SER A 20 -10.70 5.79 0.57
C SER A 20 -10.47 4.28 0.61
N ASN A 21 -10.73 3.65 1.75
CA ASN A 21 -10.59 2.21 1.93
C ASN A 21 -11.63 1.42 1.12
N GLY A 22 -11.32 0.16 0.84
CA GLY A 22 -12.20 -0.77 0.15
C GLY A 22 -12.13 -0.65 -1.36
N ASN A 23 -13.28 -0.84 -2.01
CA ASN A 23 -13.45 -0.83 -3.46
C ASN A 23 -14.23 0.41 -3.90
N LEU A 24 -13.91 0.92 -5.08
CA LEU A 24 -14.66 1.99 -5.73
C LEU A 24 -15.99 1.41 -6.25
N ILE A 25 -17.11 1.92 -5.75
CA ILE A 25 -18.46 1.48 -6.09
C ILE A 25 -19.09 2.39 -7.13
N GLU A 26 -18.90 3.69 -6.99
CA GLU A 26 -19.53 4.70 -7.83
C GLU A 26 -18.62 5.92 -7.98
N GLN A 27 -18.69 6.58 -9.12
CA GLN A 27 -18.07 7.88 -9.33
C GLN A 27 -18.90 8.68 -10.34
N GLY A 28 -18.87 10.00 -10.23
CA GLY A 28 -19.61 10.86 -11.16
C GLY A 28 -19.28 12.34 -11.00
N GLU A 29 -19.76 13.13 -11.95
CA GLU A 29 -19.65 14.59 -11.92
C GLU A 29 -20.83 15.19 -11.15
N LEU A 30 -20.61 16.36 -10.55
CA LEU A 30 -21.61 17.16 -9.87
C LEU A 30 -21.66 18.56 -10.46
N GLU A 31 -22.75 19.28 -10.17
CA GLU A 31 -22.85 20.69 -10.55
C GLU A 31 -21.75 21.55 -9.90
N GLY A 32 -21.40 22.65 -10.56
CA GLY A 32 -20.41 23.60 -10.05
C GLY A 32 -18.97 23.09 -10.11
N GLY A 33 -18.62 22.23 -11.07
CA GLY A 33 -17.23 21.77 -11.29
C GLY A 33 -16.73 20.76 -10.24
N LYS A 34 -17.65 20.20 -9.44
CA LYS A 34 -17.34 19.16 -8.46
C LYS A 34 -17.50 17.78 -9.06
N HIS A 35 -16.98 16.79 -8.37
CA HIS A 35 -17.21 15.38 -8.65
C HIS A 35 -17.34 14.60 -7.34
N TYR A 36 -17.73 13.33 -7.43
CA TYR A 36 -17.80 12.44 -6.29
C TYR A 36 -17.26 11.05 -6.59
N VAL A 37 -16.88 10.37 -5.53
CA VAL A 37 -16.61 8.94 -5.49
C VAL A 37 -17.31 8.31 -4.28
N LEU A 38 -17.73 7.06 -4.42
CA LEU A 38 -18.25 6.23 -3.34
C LEU A 38 -17.37 5.00 -3.20
N TRP A 39 -16.79 4.84 -2.01
CA TRP A 39 -15.97 3.70 -1.64
C TRP A 39 -16.71 2.83 -0.61
N GLU A 40 -16.58 1.52 -0.73
CA GLU A 40 -17.12 0.58 0.26
C GLU A 40 -16.05 -0.43 0.68
N ASP A 41 -15.80 -0.49 1.99
CA ASP A 41 -14.99 -1.54 2.60
C ASP A 41 -15.90 -2.64 3.18
N PRO A 42 -15.86 -3.87 2.61
CA PRO A 42 -16.73 -4.95 3.06
C PRO A 42 -16.36 -5.48 4.45
N PHE A 43 -15.17 -5.18 4.95
CA PHE A 43 -14.65 -5.70 6.21
C PHE A 43 -14.96 -4.76 7.38
N LYS A 44 -15.30 -5.34 8.54
CA LYS A 44 -15.45 -4.58 9.78
C LYS A 44 -14.07 -4.17 10.27
N LYS A 45 -13.82 -2.86 10.38
CA LYS A 45 -12.56 -2.31 10.89
C LYS A 45 -12.75 -1.35 12.06
N PRO A 46 -11.74 -1.20 12.94
CA PRO A 46 -11.65 -0.07 13.87
C PRO A 46 -11.41 1.25 13.12
N CYS A 47 -11.77 2.38 13.72
CA CYS A 47 -11.69 3.69 13.09
C CYS A 47 -10.26 4.14 12.76
N TYR A 48 -9.23 3.64 13.45
CA TYR A 48 -7.85 4.04 13.16
C TYR A 48 -7.32 3.54 11.81
N LEU A 49 -7.98 2.53 11.21
CA LEU A 49 -7.66 2.03 9.86
C LEU A 49 -8.40 2.80 8.75
N PHE A 50 -9.23 3.78 9.11
CA PHE A 50 -9.86 4.67 8.13
C PHE A 50 -8.80 5.53 7.43
N ALA A 51 -8.91 5.66 6.11
CA ALA A 51 -8.09 6.56 5.30
C ALA A 51 -8.95 7.31 4.29
N LEU A 52 -8.55 8.55 4.02
CA LEU A 52 -9.06 9.38 2.94
C LEU A 52 -7.90 10.16 2.35
N VAL A 53 -7.80 10.16 1.01
CA VAL A 53 -6.82 10.96 0.28
C VAL A 53 -7.54 11.73 -0.82
N ALA A 54 -7.25 13.02 -0.92
CA ALA A 54 -7.75 13.90 -1.98
C ALA A 54 -6.60 14.80 -2.47
N GLY A 55 -6.36 14.87 -3.78
CA GLY A 55 -5.26 15.69 -4.29
C GLY A 55 -4.99 15.61 -5.79
N GLN A 56 -4.01 16.40 -6.21
CA GLN A 56 -3.42 16.37 -7.55
C GLN A 56 -2.39 15.24 -7.61
N LEU A 57 -2.85 14.04 -7.95
CA LEU A 57 -2.03 12.84 -7.94
C LEU A 57 -2.09 12.15 -9.29
N GLU A 58 -0.98 11.50 -9.65
CA GLU A 58 -0.88 10.54 -10.74
C GLU A 58 -0.55 9.17 -10.16
N SER A 59 -1.00 8.11 -10.84
CA SER A 59 -0.72 6.74 -10.43
C SER A 59 0.24 6.04 -11.37
N ARG A 60 1.15 5.27 -10.77
CA ARG A 60 1.79 4.15 -11.46
C ARG A 60 0.93 2.92 -11.23
N ASP A 61 0.30 2.47 -12.31
CA ASP A 61 -0.56 1.30 -12.32
C ASP A 61 0.25 0.07 -12.75
N ASP A 62 -0.01 -1.06 -12.10
CA ASP A 62 0.49 -2.39 -12.46
C ASP A 62 -0.51 -3.44 -11.94
N LYS A 63 -0.19 -4.71 -12.09
CA LYS A 63 -1.03 -5.80 -11.59
C LYS A 63 -0.21 -6.95 -11.00
N PHE A 64 -0.86 -7.71 -10.14
CA PHE A 64 -0.35 -8.96 -9.59
C PHE A 64 -1.42 -10.04 -9.74
N VAL A 65 -1.03 -11.23 -10.21
CA VAL A 65 -1.94 -12.38 -10.29
C VAL A 65 -1.59 -13.33 -9.16
N THR A 66 -2.54 -13.56 -8.26
CA THR A 66 -2.34 -14.45 -7.12
C THR A 66 -2.21 -15.90 -7.58
N ARG A 67 -1.69 -16.76 -6.70
CA ARG A 67 -1.54 -18.20 -6.99
C ARG A 67 -2.87 -18.88 -7.38
N SER A 68 -4.01 -18.44 -6.83
CA SER A 68 -5.34 -18.93 -7.19
C SER A 68 -5.92 -18.31 -8.47
N GLY A 69 -5.22 -17.34 -9.09
CA GLY A 69 -5.59 -16.70 -10.34
C GLY A 69 -6.39 -15.39 -10.18
N ARG A 70 -6.48 -14.82 -8.96
CA ARG A 70 -7.10 -13.50 -8.78
C ARG A 70 -6.17 -12.42 -9.35
N GLU A 71 -6.69 -11.56 -10.22
CA GLU A 71 -5.97 -10.37 -10.64
C GLU A 71 -6.19 -9.23 -9.63
N VAL A 72 -5.11 -8.71 -9.07
CA VAL A 72 -5.09 -7.58 -8.13
C VAL A 72 -4.51 -6.38 -8.85
N ALA A 73 -5.30 -5.30 -8.94
CA ALA A 73 -4.81 -4.02 -9.45
C ALA A 73 -3.92 -3.36 -8.39
N LEU A 74 -2.73 -2.90 -8.81
CA LEU A 74 -1.78 -2.21 -7.94
C LEU A 74 -1.63 -0.77 -8.40
N ARG A 75 -1.74 0.18 -7.47
CA ARG A 75 -1.59 1.61 -7.78
C ARG A 75 -0.72 2.31 -6.76
N ILE A 76 0.30 3.03 -7.23
CA ILE A 76 1.10 3.92 -6.40
C ILE A 76 0.85 5.36 -6.82
N TRP A 77 0.24 6.13 -5.93
CA TRP A 77 -0.17 7.52 -6.14
C TRP A 77 0.87 8.49 -5.59
N THR A 78 1.28 9.44 -6.42
CA THR A 78 2.22 10.50 -6.06
C THR A 78 1.87 11.80 -6.78
N PRO A 79 2.43 12.95 -6.38
CA PRO A 79 2.53 14.09 -7.29
C PRO A 79 3.22 13.68 -8.60
N ALA A 80 2.83 14.29 -9.72
CA ALA A 80 3.29 13.94 -11.06
C ALA A 80 4.83 13.94 -11.19
N GLN A 81 5.52 14.91 -10.58
CA GLN A 81 6.97 15.03 -10.64
C GLN A 81 7.73 13.86 -9.99
N ASP A 82 7.08 13.14 -9.08
CA ASP A 82 7.67 12.03 -8.33
C ASP A 82 7.31 10.67 -8.93
N LEU A 83 6.38 10.63 -9.89
CA LEU A 83 5.92 9.41 -10.52
C LEU A 83 7.08 8.55 -11.03
N PRO A 84 8.13 9.06 -11.72
CA PRO A 84 9.25 8.23 -12.18
C PRO A 84 9.99 7.47 -11.06
N LYS A 85 9.95 7.95 -9.81
CA LYS A 85 10.69 7.40 -8.67
C LYS A 85 9.98 6.22 -7.98
N THR A 86 8.80 5.81 -8.45
CA THR A 86 8.00 4.74 -7.81
C THR A 86 8.24 3.34 -8.39
N VAL A 87 9.17 3.19 -9.35
CA VAL A 87 9.44 1.90 -10.03
C VAL A 87 9.87 0.82 -9.02
N HIS A 88 10.83 1.16 -8.15
CA HIS A 88 11.32 0.22 -7.14
C HIS A 88 10.26 -0.12 -6.08
N ALA A 89 9.39 0.83 -5.75
CA ALA A 89 8.28 0.59 -4.84
C ALA A 89 7.28 -0.44 -5.41
N MET A 90 6.94 -0.32 -6.70
CA MET A 90 6.06 -1.28 -7.37
C MET A 90 6.69 -2.67 -7.45
N TYR A 91 7.99 -2.74 -7.75
CA TYR A 91 8.74 -3.99 -7.71
C TYR A 91 8.68 -4.63 -6.31
N SER A 92 8.96 -3.83 -5.27
CA SER A 92 8.98 -4.27 -3.87
C SER A 92 7.62 -4.81 -3.41
N LEU A 93 6.53 -4.18 -3.82
CA LEU A 93 5.17 -4.64 -3.51
C LEU A 93 4.90 -6.02 -4.12
N LYS A 94 5.18 -6.20 -5.41
CA LYS A 94 4.99 -7.50 -6.08
C LYS A 94 5.88 -8.59 -5.50
N ALA A 95 7.12 -8.26 -5.13
CA ALA A 95 8.03 -9.18 -4.47
C ALA A 95 7.50 -9.63 -3.10
N ALA A 96 6.95 -8.71 -2.31
CA ALA A 96 6.34 -9.01 -1.02
C ALA A 96 5.09 -9.91 -1.18
N MET A 97 4.22 -9.59 -2.15
CA MET A 97 3.03 -10.41 -2.47
C MET A 97 3.42 -11.85 -2.82
N LYS A 98 4.36 -12.01 -3.77
CA LYS A 98 4.81 -13.33 -4.21
C LYS A 98 5.45 -14.14 -3.09
N TRP A 99 6.26 -13.49 -2.26
CA TRP A 99 6.94 -14.16 -1.16
C TRP A 99 5.98 -14.64 -0.06
N ASP A 100 4.93 -13.85 0.24
CA ASP A 100 3.90 -14.26 1.21
C ASP A 100 3.12 -15.50 0.72
N GLU A 101 2.86 -15.59 -0.60
CA GLU A 101 2.28 -16.78 -1.22
C GLU A 101 3.21 -17.99 -1.17
N ASP A 102 4.50 -17.79 -1.46
CA ASP A 102 5.48 -18.89 -1.51
C ASP A 102 5.83 -19.44 -0.13
N VAL A 103 5.96 -18.56 0.85
CA VAL A 103 6.47 -18.91 2.19
C VAL A 103 5.33 -19.23 3.16
N PHE A 104 4.26 -18.44 3.14
CA PHE A 104 3.15 -18.59 4.08
C PHE A 104 1.85 -19.09 3.43
N GLY A 105 1.76 -19.14 2.10
CA GLY A 105 0.54 -19.52 1.40
C GLY A 105 -0.57 -18.49 1.52
N LEU A 106 -0.22 -17.22 1.74
CA LEU A 106 -1.16 -16.14 2.02
C LEU A 106 -1.35 -15.27 0.79
N GLU A 107 -2.53 -15.35 0.18
CA GLU A 107 -2.90 -14.50 -0.97
C GLU A 107 -3.54 -13.18 -0.50
N TYR A 108 -3.42 -12.14 -1.33
CA TYR A 108 -4.15 -10.91 -1.10
C TYR A 108 -5.66 -11.10 -1.28
N ASP A 109 -6.46 -10.42 -0.46
CA ASP A 109 -7.89 -10.70 -0.27
C ASP A 109 -8.82 -9.63 -0.86
N LEU A 110 -8.28 -8.62 -1.55
CA LEU A 110 -9.02 -7.55 -2.23
C LEU A 110 -8.60 -7.43 -3.70
N ASP A 111 -9.37 -6.68 -4.47
CA ASP A 111 -9.19 -6.53 -5.92
C ASP A 111 -8.25 -5.36 -6.28
N LEU A 112 -8.01 -4.45 -5.34
CA LEU A 112 -7.21 -3.25 -5.51
C LEU A 112 -6.32 -3.01 -4.29
N PHE A 113 -5.04 -2.72 -4.53
CA PHE A 113 -4.08 -2.27 -3.52
C PHE A 113 -3.55 -0.88 -3.90
N ASN A 114 -3.91 0.14 -3.11
CA ASN A 114 -3.36 1.49 -3.29
C ASN A 114 -2.25 1.77 -2.27
N ILE A 115 -1.20 2.44 -2.74
CA ILE A 115 -0.18 3.11 -1.94
C ILE A 115 -0.23 4.59 -2.30
N VAL A 116 -0.22 5.48 -1.31
CA VAL A 116 -0.09 6.93 -1.51
C VAL A 116 1.18 7.41 -0.85
N ALA A 117 2.07 8.05 -1.61
CA ALA A 117 3.27 8.66 -1.07
C ALA A 117 3.05 10.16 -0.80
N VAL A 118 3.22 10.59 0.45
CA VAL A 118 3.07 11.99 0.88
C VAL A 118 4.36 12.51 1.51
N PRO A 119 4.74 13.78 1.28
CA PRO A 119 6.01 14.34 1.76
C PRO A 119 6.04 14.53 3.29
N ASP A 120 4.94 14.99 3.88
CA ASP A 120 4.85 15.28 5.30
C ASP A 120 3.96 14.24 6.01
N PHE A 121 4.60 13.18 6.50
CA PHE A 121 3.94 12.16 7.32
C PHE A 121 4.73 11.93 8.60
N ASN A 122 4.08 12.13 9.75
CA ASN A 122 4.70 12.03 11.09
C ASN A 122 5.12 10.61 11.44
N MET A 123 4.46 9.61 10.85
CA MET A 123 4.82 8.19 10.95
C MET A 123 5.52 7.77 9.65
N GLY A 124 6.28 6.68 9.65
CA GLY A 124 6.96 6.20 8.43
C GLY A 124 5.96 5.75 7.35
N ALA A 125 5.04 4.87 7.71
CA ALA A 125 3.92 4.43 6.89
C ALA A 125 2.76 3.96 7.77
N MET A 126 1.58 3.79 7.19
CA MET A 126 0.37 3.35 7.87
C MET A 126 -0.42 2.33 7.02
N GLU A 127 -0.78 1.22 7.65
CA GLU A 127 -1.35 0.00 7.07
C GLU A 127 -2.87 0.06 6.77
N ASN A 128 -3.41 1.22 6.43
CA ASN A 128 -4.85 1.38 6.20
C ASN A 128 -5.32 0.45 5.06
N LYS A 129 -6.25 -0.46 5.35
CA LYS A 129 -6.70 -1.52 4.43
C LYS A 129 -7.03 -0.95 3.04
N SER A 130 -6.37 -1.51 2.01
CA SER A 130 -6.41 -1.14 0.58
C SER A 130 -5.94 0.27 0.19
N LEU A 131 -5.53 1.10 1.14
CA LEU A 131 -5.06 2.48 0.91
C LEU A 131 -3.92 2.83 1.88
N ASN A 132 -2.77 2.19 1.72
CA ASN A 132 -1.64 2.43 2.59
C ASN A 132 -1.07 3.83 2.32
N ILE A 133 -0.78 4.59 3.37
CA ILE A 133 -0.21 5.94 3.28
C ILE A 133 1.23 5.89 3.77
N PHE A 134 2.16 6.33 2.93
CA PHE A 134 3.59 6.27 3.21
C PHE A 134 4.21 7.66 3.18
N ASN A 135 5.23 7.84 4.01
CA ASN A 135 6.18 8.93 3.83
C ASN A 135 6.94 8.72 2.52
N SER A 136 7.04 9.77 1.70
CA SER A 136 7.66 9.71 0.37
C SER A 136 9.11 9.23 0.40
N LYS A 137 9.86 9.49 1.49
CA LYS A 137 11.23 8.98 1.69
C LYS A 137 11.33 7.45 1.69
N LEU A 138 10.23 6.76 1.98
CA LEU A 138 10.16 5.30 2.07
C LEU A 138 9.49 4.66 0.84
N VAL A 139 9.25 5.44 -0.21
CA VAL A 139 8.63 4.97 -1.48
C VAL A 139 9.43 5.43 -2.69
N LEU A 140 9.92 6.66 -2.68
CA LEU A 140 10.57 7.28 -3.83
C LEU A 140 12.07 6.96 -3.84
N ALA A 141 12.54 6.32 -4.90
CA ALA A 141 13.96 6.14 -5.18
C ALA A 141 14.28 6.46 -6.63
N SER A 142 15.44 7.07 -6.85
CA SER A 142 16.03 7.23 -8.18
C SER A 142 17.50 6.84 -8.12
N PRO A 143 18.08 6.24 -9.18
CA PRO A 143 19.50 5.88 -9.21
C PRO A 143 20.43 7.07 -8.93
N GLU A 144 19.97 8.29 -9.23
CA GLU A 144 20.74 9.52 -9.08
C GLU A 144 20.75 10.04 -7.63
N THR A 145 19.74 9.69 -6.82
CA THR A 145 19.53 10.29 -5.49
C THR A 145 19.45 9.30 -4.34
N ALA A 146 19.25 8.00 -4.62
CA ALA A 146 19.04 6.97 -3.60
C ALA A 146 20.21 6.00 -3.55
N SER A 147 20.67 5.69 -2.35
CA SER A 147 21.71 4.70 -2.08
C SER A 147 21.14 3.27 -2.05
N ASP A 148 21.99 2.25 -2.16
CA ASP A 148 21.57 0.85 -2.01
C ASP A 148 20.83 0.59 -0.68
N ALA A 149 21.22 1.31 0.39
CA ALA A 149 20.56 1.24 1.68
C ALA A 149 19.12 1.79 1.62
N ASP A 150 18.87 2.83 0.82
CA ASP A 150 17.53 3.37 0.61
C ASP A 150 16.66 2.39 -0.19
N TYR A 151 17.20 1.77 -1.24
CA TYR A 151 16.51 0.72 -1.99
C TYR A 151 16.15 -0.47 -1.10
N ALA A 152 17.07 -0.91 -0.23
CA ALA A 152 16.81 -1.96 0.75
C ALA A 152 15.75 -1.54 1.79
N ALA A 153 15.78 -0.29 2.26
CA ALA A 153 14.81 0.24 3.20
C ALA A 153 13.40 0.29 2.59
N ILE A 154 13.25 0.78 1.36
CA ILE A 154 11.97 0.83 0.64
C ILE A 154 11.38 -0.58 0.50
N LEU A 155 12.20 -1.55 0.09
CA LEU A 155 11.79 -2.95 -0.01
C LEU A 155 11.30 -3.50 1.32
N GLY A 156 12.04 -3.23 2.41
CA GLY A 156 11.68 -3.67 3.75
C GLY A 156 10.39 -3.04 4.27
N VAL A 157 10.19 -1.72 4.08
CA VAL A 157 9.01 -1.01 4.57
C VAL A 157 7.77 -1.37 3.76
N ILE A 158 7.86 -1.43 2.43
CA ILE A 158 6.72 -1.86 1.60
C ILE A 158 6.31 -3.30 1.94
N GLY A 159 7.28 -4.19 2.12
CA GLY A 159 7.01 -5.55 2.62
C GLY A 159 6.32 -5.54 3.98
N HIS A 160 6.85 -4.78 4.94
CA HIS A 160 6.28 -4.66 6.29
C HIS A 160 4.79 -4.25 6.27
N GLU A 161 4.47 -3.21 5.50
CA GLU A 161 3.09 -2.71 5.39
C GLU A 161 2.18 -3.65 4.60
N TYR A 162 2.71 -4.38 3.62
CA TYR A 162 1.94 -5.43 2.94
C TYR A 162 1.60 -6.59 3.90
N PHE A 163 2.57 -7.06 4.70
CA PHE A 163 2.35 -8.20 5.61
C PHE A 163 1.32 -7.91 6.70
N HIS A 164 1.16 -6.64 7.11
CA HIS A 164 0.07 -6.22 8.01
C HIS A 164 -1.32 -6.56 7.47
N ASN A 165 -1.49 -6.77 6.16
CA ASN A 165 -2.77 -7.19 5.57
C ASN A 165 -3.34 -8.45 6.24
N TRP A 166 -2.48 -9.41 6.57
CA TRP A 166 -2.86 -10.63 7.27
C TRP A 166 -2.67 -10.51 8.79
N THR A 167 -1.51 -10.02 9.24
CA THR A 167 -1.10 -10.06 10.65
C THR A 167 -1.50 -8.83 11.47
N GLY A 168 -2.29 -7.90 10.93
CA GLY A 168 -2.89 -6.78 11.67
C GLY A 168 -4.33 -6.46 11.25
N ASN A 169 -4.62 -6.57 9.95
CA ASN A 169 -5.93 -6.22 9.40
C ASN A 169 -6.93 -7.38 9.42
N ARG A 170 -6.53 -8.61 9.05
CA ARG A 170 -7.42 -9.78 9.05
C ARG A 170 -7.53 -10.43 10.44
N LEU A 171 -6.44 -10.45 11.19
CA LEU A 171 -6.40 -10.83 12.61
C LEU A 171 -6.32 -9.58 13.49
N VAL A 172 -7.43 -8.82 13.60
CA VAL A 172 -7.50 -7.69 14.54
C VAL A 172 -7.49 -8.21 15.97
N LEU A 173 -6.44 -7.92 16.73
CA LEU A 173 -6.35 -8.26 18.15
C LEU A 173 -6.93 -7.14 19.02
N LEU A 174 -7.70 -7.53 20.04
CA LEU A 174 -8.52 -6.66 20.90
C LEU A 174 -7.73 -5.72 21.85
N PHE A 175 -6.39 -5.72 21.86
CA PHE A 175 -5.60 -4.95 22.86
C PHE A 175 -4.27 -4.39 22.34
N PHE A 176 -3.96 -3.15 22.75
CA PHE A 176 -2.78 -2.34 22.38
C PHE A 176 -1.43 -3.00 22.75
N LEU A 177 -1.35 -3.80 23.81
CA LEU A 177 -0.10 -4.47 24.24
C LEU A 177 0.43 -5.51 23.25
N ARG A 178 -0.41 -6.06 22.35
CA ARG A 178 0.02 -6.99 21.30
C ARG A 178 0.43 -6.30 20.00
N PHE A 179 0.30 -4.97 19.91
CA PHE A 179 0.78 -4.16 18.78
C PHE A 179 2.29 -4.33 18.56
N CYS A 180 3.08 -4.35 19.64
CA CYS A 180 4.52 -4.63 19.56
C CYS A 180 4.81 -6.00 18.94
N TYR A 181 4.00 -7.02 19.23
CA TYR A 181 4.24 -8.37 18.70
C TYR A 181 4.06 -8.42 17.17
N ILE A 182 3.01 -7.79 16.64
CA ILE A 182 2.76 -7.71 15.20
C ILE A 182 3.84 -6.88 14.50
N ARG A 183 4.16 -5.69 15.04
CA ARG A 183 5.22 -4.83 14.50
C ARG A 183 6.56 -5.58 14.45
N VAL A 184 6.90 -6.29 15.50
CA VAL A 184 8.13 -7.10 15.58
C VAL A 184 8.07 -8.25 14.57
N GLN A 185 6.98 -9.01 14.51
CA GLN A 185 6.82 -10.10 13.57
C GLN A 185 6.94 -9.62 12.11
N ASN A 186 6.24 -8.56 11.72
CA ASN A 186 6.29 -8.04 10.35
C ASN A 186 7.66 -7.44 10.01
N LEU A 187 8.36 -6.85 10.98
CA LEU A 187 9.75 -6.42 10.79
C LEU A 187 10.69 -7.62 10.57
N TYR A 188 10.50 -8.71 11.30
CA TYR A 188 11.26 -9.95 11.08
C TYR A 188 10.93 -10.57 9.72
N THR A 189 9.66 -10.63 9.33
CA THR A 189 9.23 -11.12 8.02
C THR A 189 9.86 -10.32 6.88
N ALA A 190 9.81 -8.98 6.97
CA ALA A 190 10.46 -8.10 6.00
C ALA A 190 11.98 -8.32 5.91
N LYS A 191 12.65 -8.56 7.04
CA LYS A 191 14.08 -8.90 7.06
C LYS A 191 14.37 -10.25 6.39
N ILE A 192 13.50 -11.25 6.57
CA ILE A 192 13.66 -12.56 5.93
C ILE A 192 13.46 -12.46 4.42
N LEU A 193 12.44 -11.71 3.96
CA LEU A 193 12.26 -11.40 2.54
C LEU A 193 13.54 -10.80 1.94
N PHE A 194 14.11 -9.79 2.61
CA PHE A 194 15.34 -9.13 2.16
C PHE A 194 16.51 -10.10 2.03
N LEU A 195 16.76 -10.95 3.04
CA LEU A 195 17.79 -11.99 2.97
C LEU A 195 17.54 -12.98 1.82
N HIS A 196 16.28 -13.36 1.61
CA HIS A 196 15.92 -14.33 0.57
C HIS A 196 16.20 -13.76 -0.83
N ILE A 197 15.85 -12.49 -1.07
CA ILE A 197 16.14 -11.81 -2.33
C ILE A 197 17.66 -11.71 -2.55
N LEU A 198 18.43 -11.29 -1.54
CA LEU A 198 19.90 -11.22 -1.62
C LEU A 198 20.55 -12.57 -1.94
N LEU A 199 20.11 -13.65 -1.28
CA LEU A 199 20.62 -14.99 -1.54
C LEU A 199 20.27 -15.48 -2.94
N HIS A 200 19.08 -15.15 -3.45
CA HIS A 200 18.67 -15.50 -4.81
C HIS A 200 19.51 -14.75 -5.86
N PHE A 201 19.76 -13.45 -5.65
CA PHE A 201 20.69 -12.67 -6.49
C PHE A 201 22.10 -13.25 -6.47
N TYR A 202 22.61 -13.65 -5.31
CA TYR A 202 23.94 -14.27 -5.19
C TYR A 202 24.00 -15.63 -5.90
N ALA A 203 22.95 -16.43 -5.80
CA ALA A 203 22.85 -17.72 -6.47
C ALA A 203 22.75 -17.63 -8.00
N LEU A 204 22.21 -16.53 -8.55
CA LEU A 204 22.12 -16.28 -9.99
C LEU A 204 23.42 -15.73 -10.61
N MET A 205 24.35 -15.26 -9.77
CA MET A 205 25.66 -14.72 -10.18
C MET A 205 26.76 -15.81 -10.25
N HIS A 206 26.41 -17.07 -9.97
CA HIS A 206 27.28 -18.24 -9.98
C HIS A 206 26.68 -19.37 -10.82
#